data_AF-A0A532AV82-F1
#
_entry.id   AF-A0A532AV82-F1
#
_cell.length_a   1.000
_cell.length_b   1.000
_cell.length_c   1.000
_cell.angle_alpha   90.00
_cell.angle_beta   90.00
_cell.angle_gamma   90.00
#
_symmetry.space_group_name_H-M   'P 1'
#
loop_
_entity.id
_entity.type
_entity.pdbx_description
1 polymer ?
#
loop_
_entity_poly.entity_id
_entity_poly.type
_entity_poly.pdbx_seq_one_letter_code
_entity_poly.pdbx_strand_id
1 'polypeptide(L)'
;RLLHQGSNTVMWPMWFFETFSQASGDPIGKTQKNLEGTAKFTDAPDVEGFKLIKQWVDDGILSKDSLSVDQDGMRAAFAAGKSAMYYGGTWEIPSLQTSVKDFKWGVFAFPKMDGTPGAPGHGGGADNGICVAWSIPPEKLDAAIKFIEYLTRPDVATLYLAPEQPIAASIKGVPQVDDA
;
A
#
# COMPACT_ATOMS: atom_id res chain seq x y z
N ARG A 1 -19.59 -6.95 -4.73
CA ARG A 1 -19.12 -5.58 -4.42
C ARG A 1 -17.71 -5.68 -3.85
N LEU A 2 -16.93 -4.61 -3.96
CA LEU A 2 -15.62 -4.49 -3.38
C LEU A 2 -15.73 -3.95 -1.95
N LEU A 3 -14.91 -4.47 -1.04
CA LEU A 3 -14.77 -3.99 0.33
C LEU A 3 -13.36 -3.44 0.57
N HIS A 4 -13.22 -2.43 1.42
CA HIS A 4 -11.92 -1.88 1.81
C HIS A 4 -11.85 -1.68 3.32
N GLN A 5 -10.64 -1.75 3.87
CA GLN A 5 -10.34 -1.55 5.29
C GLN A 5 -10.28 -0.06 5.69
N GLY A 6 -11.36 0.68 5.41
CA GLY A 6 -11.40 2.13 5.57
C GLY A 6 -11.51 2.63 7.02
N SER A 7 -11.68 1.77 8.02
CA SER A 7 -11.48 2.19 9.42
C SER A 7 -9.99 2.42 9.73
N ASN A 8 -9.10 1.82 8.94
CA ASN A 8 -7.67 2.07 8.99
C ASN A 8 -7.32 3.34 8.18
N THR A 9 -7.18 4.47 8.87
CA THR A 9 -7.04 5.79 8.22
C THR A 9 -5.83 5.90 7.30
N VAL A 10 -4.76 5.12 7.53
CA VAL A 10 -3.58 5.11 6.66
C VAL A 10 -3.79 4.37 5.34
N MET A 11 -4.92 3.67 5.17
CA MET A 11 -5.22 2.90 3.96
C MET A 11 -6.01 3.71 2.91
N TRP A 12 -6.74 4.75 3.32
CA TRP A 12 -7.45 5.66 2.40
C TRP A 12 -6.55 6.35 1.36
N PRO A 13 -5.33 6.81 1.72
CA PRO A 13 -4.42 7.40 0.74
C PRO A 13 -4.07 6.47 -0.42
N MET A 14 -4.08 5.14 -0.23
CA MET A 14 -3.74 4.19 -1.29
C MET A 14 -4.71 4.28 -2.47
N TRP A 15 -6.01 4.37 -2.20
CA TRP A 15 -7.03 4.60 -3.22
C TRP A 15 -6.84 5.90 -3.96
N PHE A 16 -6.48 6.95 -3.21
CA PHE A 16 -6.19 8.24 -3.81
C PHE A 16 -4.97 8.16 -4.71
N PHE A 17 -3.90 7.44 -4.37
CA PHE A 17 -2.74 7.28 -5.24
C PHE A 17 -3.08 6.58 -6.55
N GLU A 18 -3.91 5.54 -6.51
CA GLU A 18 -4.35 4.84 -7.73
C GLU A 18 -5.10 5.76 -8.69
N THR A 19 -6.06 6.54 -8.17
CA THR A 19 -6.89 7.42 -9.00
C THR A 19 -6.19 8.72 -9.36
N PHE A 20 -5.33 9.25 -8.48
CA PHE A 20 -4.55 10.45 -8.71
C PHE A 20 -3.45 10.22 -9.74
N SER A 21 -2.78 9.07 -9.73
CA SER A 21 -1.84 8.67 -10.79
C SER A 21 -2.49 8.74 -12.16
N GLN A 22 -3.72 8.23 -12.23
CA GLN A 22 -4.51 8.23 -13.45
C GLN A 22 -4.96 9.63 -13.84
N ALA A 23 -5.50 10.41 -12.91
CA ALA A 23 -6.01 11.75 -13.16
C ALA A 23 -4.90 12.75 -13.55
N SER A 24 -3.73 12.65 -12.92
CA SER A 24 -2.61 13.58 -13.15
C SER A 24 -1.74 13.20 -14.34
N GLY A 25 -1.58 11.90 -14.64
CA GLY A 25 -0.62 11.41 -15.63
C GLY A 25 0.86 11.57 -15.24
N ASP A 26 1.14 12.37 -14.21
CA ASP A 26 2.45 12.59 -13.60
C ASP A 26 2.27 12.82 -12.08
N PRO A 27 1.96 11.75 -11.31
CA PRO A 27 1.68 11.89 -9.89
C PRO A 27 2.88 12.37 -9.08
N ILE A 28 4.11 11.99 -9.49
CA ILE A 28 5.34 12.38 -8.79
C ILE A 28 5.60 13.87 -9.00
N GLY A 29 5.64 14.33 -10.26
CA GLY A 29 5.90 15.73 -10.56
C GLY A 29 4.80 16.65 -10.03
N LYS A 30 3.53 16.20 -10.05
CA LYS A 30 2.43 16.96 -9.44
C LYS A 30 2.55 17.01 -7.92
N THR A 31 2.84 15.91 -7.25
CA THR A 31 3.07 15.87 -5.79
C THR A 31 4.21 16.80 -5.39
N GLN A 32 5.32 16.77 -6.13
CA GLN A 32 6.46 17.65 -5.86
C GLN A 32 6.06 19.14 -5.94
N LYS A 33 5.36 19.56 -6.99
CA LYS A 33 4.89 20.95 -7.11
C LYS A 33 3.92 21.35 -6.00
N ASN A 34 3.06 20.44 -5.56
CA ASN A 34 2.17 20.68 -4.43
C ASN A 34 2.98 20.92 -3.14
N LEU A 35 4.00 20.10 -2.87
CA LEU A 35 4.87 20.22 -1.70
C LEU A 35 5.77 21.47 -1.73
N GLU A 36 6.20 21.88 -2.91
CA GLU A 36 6.92 23.14 -3.14
C GLU A 36 6.02 24.38 -3.04
N GLY A 37 4.70 24.19 -2.94
CA GLY A 37 3.71 25.29 -2.91
C GLY A 37 3.53 25.99 -4.25
N THR A 38 4.03 25.41 -5.35
CA THR A 38 3.89 25.94 -6.71
C THR A 38 2.64 25.41 -7.42
N ALA A 39 1.96 24.43 -6.81
CA ALA A 39 0.65 23.91 -7.19
C ALA A 39 -0.20 23.64 -5.93
N LYS A 40 -1.47 23.26 -6.10
CA LYS A 40 -2.39 23.01 -4.97
C LYS A 40 -2.91 21.58 -4.99
N PHE A 41 -3.16 21.04 -3.80
CA PHE A 41 -3.93 19.80 -3.59
C PHE A 41 -5.42 19.93 -3.96
N THR A 42 -5.82 21.06 -4.52
CA THR A 42 -7.18 21.35 -5.01
C THR A 42 -7.19 21.64 -6.50
N ASP A 43 -6.08 21.45 -7.21
CA ASP A 43 -6.07 21.60 -8.66
C ASP A 43 -6.88 20.47 -9.31
N ALA A 44 -7.24 20.65 -10.59
CA ALA A 44 -8.15 19.75 -11.28
C ALA A 44 -7.76 18.26 -11.17
N PRO A 45 -6.49 17.84 -11.34
CA PRO A 45 -6.11 16.44 -11.18
C PRO A 45 -6.29 15.89 -9.76
N ASP A 46 -5.99 16.69 -8.74
CA ASP A 46 -6.13 16.29 -7.33
C ASP A 46 -7.61 16.08 -6.98
N VAL A 47 -8.48 17.02 -7.41
CA VAL A 47 -9.93 16.91 -7.23
C VAL A 47 -10.50 15.73 -8.02
N GLU A 48 -10.00 15.50 -9.24
CA GLU A 48 -10.45 14.41 -10.09
C GLU A 48 -10.12 13.03 -9.48
N GLY A 49 -8.96 12.86 -8.86
CA GLY A 49 -8.62 11.63 -8.12
C GLY A 49 -9.70 11.25 -7.09
N PHE A 50 -10.19 12.21 -6.30
CA PHE A 50 -11.28 11.96 -5.34
C PHE A 50 -12.63 11.73 -6.00
N LYS A 51 -12.94 12.41 -7.11
CA LYS A 51 -14.18 12.19 -7.86
C LYS A 51 -14.27 10.77 -8.40
N LEU A 52 -13.17 10.20 -8.89
CA LEU A 52 -13.11 8.83 -9.38
C LEU A 52 -13.40 7.80 -8.26
N ILE A 53 -12.89 8.03 -7.05
CA ILE A 53 -13.23 7.19 -5.88
C ILE A 53 -14.71 7.32 -5.55
N LYS A 54 -15.23 8.55 -5.52
CA LYS A 54 -16.65 8.81 -5.27
C LYS A 54 -17.54 8.12 -6.32
N GLN A 55 -17.14 8.13 -7.58
CA GLN A 55 -17.86 7.45 -8.66
C GLN A 55 -18.01 5.95 -8.36
N TRP A 56 -16.97 5.26 -7.88
CA TRP A 56 -17.08 3.84 -7.52
C TRP A 56 -18.05 3.57 -6.36
N VAL A 57 -18.17 4.52 -5.43
CA VAL A 57 -19.16 4.45 -4.36
C VAL A 57 -20.57 4.66 -4.92
N ASP A 58 -20.75 5.64 -5.81
CA ASP A 58 -22.04 5.96 -6.43
C ASP A 58 -22.51 4.83 -7.37
N ASP A 59 -21.59 4.20 -8.11
CA ASP A 59 -21.84 3.05 -8.99
C ASP A 59 -22.05 1.74 -8.20
N GLY A 60 -21.87 1.77 -6.87
CA GLY A 60 -22.06 0.62 -5.99
C GLY A 60 -20.97 -0.45 -6.12
N ILE A 61 -19.84 -0.12 -6.75
CA ILE A 61 -18.65 -0.98 -6.87
C ILE A 61 -17.97 -1.07 -5.50
N LEU A 62 -17.63 0.07 -4.91
CA LEU A 62 -17.05 0.18 -3.56
C LEU A 62 -18.18 0.29 -2.53
N SER A 63 -18.24 -0.65 -1.58
CA SER A 63 -19.27 -0.60 -0.53
C SER A 63 -19.05 0.58 0.41
N LYS A 64 -20.14 1.26 0.81
CA LYS A 64 -20.13 2.29 1.86
C LYS A 64 -19.70 1.73 3.22
N ASP A 65 -19.93 0.44 3.44
CA ASP A 65 -19.48 -0.27 4.66
C ASP A 65 -17.96 -0.23 4.83
N SER A 66 -17.21 0.00 3.74
CA SER A 66 -15.75 0.11 3.78
C SER A 66 -15.27 1.20 4.74
N LEU A 67 -16.06 2.24 5.01
CA LEU A 67 -15.72 3.29 5.98
C LEU A 67 -15.62 2.78 7.42
N SER A 68 -16.25 1.64 7.73
CA SER A 68 -16.36 1.09 9.09
C SER A 68 -15.64 -0.24 9.28
N VAL A 69 -15.08 -0.80 8.21
CA VAL A 69 -14.45 -2.12 8.21
C VAL A 69 -12.94 -1.98 8.41
N ASP A 70 -12.38 -2.79 9.30
CA ASP A 70 -10.94 -2.95 9.51
C ASP A 70 -10.36 -4.07 8.64
N GLN A 71 -9.05 -4.31 8.76
CA GLN A 71 -8.35 -5.31 7.95
C GLN A 71 -8.91 -6.72 8.15
N ASP A 72 -9.15 -7.12 9.40
CA ASP A 72 -9.63 -8.46 9.73
C ASP A 72 -11.09 -8.65 9.29
N GLY A 73 -11.94 -7.64 9.46
CA GLY A 73 -13.30 -7.63 8.96
C GLY A 73 -13.35 -7.72 7.43
N MET A 74 -12.45 -7.01 6.73
CA MET A 74 -12.34 -7.07 5.27
C MET A 74 -11.95 -8.48 4.81
N ARG A 75 -10.91 -9.07 5.41
CA ARG A 75 -10.44 -10.44 5.14
C ARG A 75 -11.53 -11.47 5.39
N ALA A 76 -12.19 -11.39 6.55
CA ALA A 76 -13.25 -12.32 6.94
C ALA A 76 -14.46 -12.22 5.99
N ALA A 77 -14.84 -11.02 5.56
CA ALA A 77 -15.93 -10.83 4.61
C ALA A 77 -15.60 -11.44 3.23
N PHE A 78 -14.36 -11.32 2.76
CA PHE A 78 -13.94 -11.98 1.53
C PHE A 78 -13.89 -13.50 1.66
N ALA A 79 -13.26 -14.02 2.71
CA ALA A 79 -13.17 -15.46 2.97
C ALA A 79 -14.55 -16.12 3.14
N ALA A 80 -15.53 -15.41 3.70
CA ALA A 80 -16.92 -15.88 3.82
C ALA A 80 -17.76 -15.69 2.55
N GLY A 81 -17.17 -15.24 1.43
CA GLY A 81 -17.87 -14.98 0.17
C GLY A 81 -18.87 -13.82 0.21
N LYS A 82 -18.80 -12.96 1.25
CA LYS A 82 -19.67 -11.78 1.40
C LYS A 82 -19.16 -10.59 0.60
N SER A 83 -17.87 -10.58 0.25
CA SER A 83 -17.28 -9.64 -0.70
C SER A 83 -16.73 -10.39 -1.91
N ALA A 84 -16.95 -9.84 -3.11
CA ALA A 84 -16.42 -10.46 -4.34
C ALA A 84 -14.96 -10.07 -4.60
N MET A 85 -14.53 -8.91 -4.09
CA MET A 85 -13.20 -8.35 -4.24
C MET A 85 -12.87 -7.51 -2.99
N TYR A 86 -11.60 -7.28 -2.71
CA TYR A 86 -11.19 -6.22 -1.80
C TYR A 86 -9.89 -5.57 -2.27
N TYR A 87 -9.65 -4.33 -1.87
CA TYR A 87 -8.38 -3.65 -2.16
C TYR A 87 -7.35 -3.97 -1.09
N GLY A 88 -6.21 -4.52 -1.50
CA GLY A 88 -5.10 -4.88 -0.63
C GLY A 88 -3.78 -4.91 -1.39
N GLY A 89 -2.70 -5.24 -0.68
CA GLY A 89 -1.37 -5.41 -1.27
C GLY A 89 -0.89 -6.86 -1.20
N THR A 90 0.36 -7.09 -1.61
CA THR A 90 0.97 -8.43 -1.63
C THR A 90 1.08 -9.05 -0.24
N TRP A 91 1.15 -8.24 0.82
CA TRP A 91 1.11 -8.69 2.22
C TRP A 91 -0.17 -9.46 2.60
N GLU A 92 -1.23 -9.41 1.80
CA GLU A 92 -2.47 -10.16 2.03
C GLU A 92 -2.39 -11.61 1.58
N ILE A 93 -1.49 -11.92 0.63
CA ILE A 93 -1.42 -13.24 -0.05
C ILE A 93 -1.23 -14.40 0.94
N PRO A 94 -0.29 -14.36 1.92
CA PRO A 94 -0.10 -15.48 2.84
C PRO A 94 -1.35 -15.78 3.69
N SER A 95 -2.05 -14.72 4.11
CA SER A 95 -3.29 -14.83 4.88
C SER A 95 -4.41 -15.45 4.04
N LEU A 96 -4.57 -15.01 2.79
CA LEU A 96 -5.56 -15.57 1.86
C LEU A 96 -5.28 -17.03 1.52
N GLN A 97 -4.02 -17.38 1.25
CA GLN A 97 -3.61 -18.76 0.99
C GLN A 97 -3.99 -19.68 2.14
N THR A 98 -3.97 -19.18 3.38
CA THR A 98 -4.31 -19.96 4.58
C THR A 98 -5.81 -19.99 4.86
N SER A 99 -6.49 -18.86 4.71
CA SER A 99 -7.88 -18.66 5.16
C SER A 99 -8.94 -18.98 4.10
N VAL A 100 -8.62 -18.88 2.80
CA VAL A 100 -9.56 -19.10 1.70
C VAL A 100 -9.30 -20.44 1.04
N LYS A 101 -10.12 -21.44 1.35
CA LYS A 101 -10.03 -22.81 0.80
C LYS A 101 -11.22 -23.22 -0.06
N ASP A 102 -12.35 -22.56 0.12
CA ASP A 102 -13.64 -22.99 -0.44
C ASP A 102 -13.90 -22.48 -1.86
N PHE A 103 -13.09 -21.53 -2.35
CA PHE A 103 -13.18 -21.00 -3.70
C PHE A 103 -11.81 -20.60 -4.25
N LYS A 104 -11.74 -20.55 -5.59
CA LYS A 104 -10.56 -20.03 -6.28
C LYS A 104 -10.58 -18.50 -6.23
N TRP A 105 -9.45 -17.92 -5.86
CA TRP A 105 -9.24 -16.48 -5.87
C TRP A 105 -8.00 -16.16 -6.72
N GLY A 106 -7.84 -14.88 -7.06
CA GLY A 106 -6.70 -14.37 -7.80
C GLY A 106 -6.49 -12.89 -7.52
N VAL A 107 -5.42 -12.34 -8.06
CA VAL A 107 -5.06 -10.92 -7.95
C VAL A 107 -4.98 -10.30 -9.32
N PHE A 108 -5.30 -9.02 -9.43
CA PHE A 108 -5.14 -8.23 -10.65
C PHE A 108 -4.84 -6.79 -10.28
N ALA A 109 -4.17 -6.07 -11.17
CA ALA A 109 -3.81 -4.67 -10.95
C ALA A 109 -5.07 -3.79 -10.84
N PHE A 110 -4.96 -2.66 -10.14
CA PHE A 110 -6.04 -1.68 -10.09
C PHE A 110 -6.46 -1.27 -11.51
N PRO A 111 -7.77 -1.23 -11.82
CA PRO A 111 -8.24 -1.01 -13.18
C PRO A 111 -8.01 0.42 -13.66
N LYS A 112 -7.86 0.55 -14.98
CA LYS A 112 -7.82 1.84 -15.68
C LYS A 112 -9.19 2.51 -15.63
N MET A 113 -9.22 3.75 -15.16
CA MET A 113 -10.37 4.64 -15.14
C MET A 113 -10.54 5.32 -16.49
N ASP A 114 -11.74 5.25 -17.04
CA ASP A 114 -12.07 5.85 -18.34
C ASP A 114 -11.81 7.36 -18.36
N GLY A 115 -11.35 7.86 -19.52
CA GLY A 115 -11.13 9.29 -19.74
C GLY A 115 -9.93 9.90 -19.00
N THR A 116 -9.20 9.13 -18.18
CA THR A 116 -8.02 9.63 -17.48
C THR A 116 -6.76 9.57 -18.36
N PRO A 117 -5.81 10.52 -18.24
CA PRO A 117 -4.61 10.54 -19.07
C PRO A 117 -3.51 9.56 -18.63
N GLY A 118 -3.45 9.19 -17.35
CA GLY A 118 -2.35 8.41 -16.77
C GLY A 118 -2.52 6.90 -16.80
N ALA A 119 -1.89 6.19 -15.88
CA ALA A 119 -2.10 4.77 -15.64
C ALA A 119 -2.27 4.52 -14.14
N PRO A 120 -2.93 3.41 -13.72
CA PRO A 120 -2.95 3.01 -12.32
C PRO A 120 -1.51 3.00 -11.76
N GLY A 121 -1.33 3.63 -10.61
CA GLY A 121 -0.04 3.84 -9.99
C GLY A 121 -0.18 3.50 -8.52
N HIS A 122 0.33 2.33 -8.15
CA HIS A 122 0.19 1.83 -6.79
C HIS A 122 0.97 2.72 -5.83
N GLY A 123 0.32 3.09 -4.73
CA GLY A 123 1.01 3.64 -3.57
C GLY A 123 2.03 2.61 -3.08
N GLY A 124 3.30 2.97 -3.06
CA GLY A 124 4.38 2.10 -2.62
C GLY A 124 5.40 2.90 -1.82
N GLY A 125 6.08 2.24 -0.90
CA GLY A 125 7.10 2.83 -0.06
C GLY A 125 7.85 1.75 0.70
N ALA A 126 8.89 2.17 1.42
CA ALA A 126 9.53 1.28 2.38
C ALA A 126 8.49 0.93 3.47
N ASP A 127 8.23 -0.36 3.64
CA ASP A 127 7.32 -0.86 4.66
C ASP A 127 7.88 -0.57 6.08
N ASN A 128 9.15 -0.92 6.29
CA ASN A 128 9.85 -0.70 7.54
C ASN A 128 11.10 0.15 7.35
N GLY A 129 11.39 1.01 8.33
CA GLY A 129 12.59 1.84 8.41
C GLY A 129 13.24 1.73 9.78
N ILE A 130 14.57 1.57 9.80
CA ILE A 130 15.35 1.57 11.04
C ILE A 130 15.99 2.94 11.20
N CYS A 131 15.68 3.63 12.31
CA CYS A 131 16.11 5.00 12.56
C CYS A 131 16.84 5.13 13.91
N VAL A 132 17.79 6.07 13.99
CA VAL A 132 18.38 6.50 15.27
C VAL A 132 17.60 7.71 15.79
N ALA A 133 17.17 7.66 17.04
CA ALA A 133 16.52 8.80 17.68
C ALA A 133 17.49 9.98 17.78
N TRP A 134 17.04 11.19 17.42
CA TRP A 134 17.89 12.39 17.49
C TRP A 134 18.42 12.65 18.91
N SER A 135 17.64 12.29 19.92
CA SER A 135 17.92 12.50 21.35
C SER A 135 18.74 11.38 21.99
N ILE A 136 19.30 10.46 21.19
CA ILE A 136 20.11 9.36 21.72
C ILE A 136 21.28 9.92 22.56
N PRO A 137 21.51 9.39 23.77
CA PRO A 137 22.67 9.78 24.55
C PRO A 137 23.96 9.54 23.76
N PRO A 138 24.91 10.50 23.72
CA PRO A 138 26.11 10.40 22.89
C PRO A 138 26.90 9.10 23.09
N GLU A 139 26.93 8.58 24.32
CA GLU A 139 27.62 7.35 24.68
C GLU A 139 26.97 6.08 24.09
N LYS A 140 25.72 6.15 23.62
CA LYS A 140 24.99 5.03 22.98
C LYS A 140 24.99 5.10 21.46
N LEU A 141 25.39 6.22 20.87
CA LEU A 141 25.30 6.44 19.42
C LEU A 141 26.12 5.41 18.63
N ASP A 142 27.36 5.15 19.06
CA ASP A 142 28.24 4.18 18.38
C ASP A 142 27.64 2.76 18.40
N ALA A 143 27.08 2.34 19.55
CA ALA A 143 26.43 1.04 19.67
C ALA A 143 25.16 0.94 18.79
N ALA A 144 24.36 2.00 18.73
CA ALA A 144 23.16 2.03 17.88
C ALA A 144 23.53 1.93 16.39
N ILE A 145 24.55 2.67 15.94
CA ILE A 145 25.02 2.61 14.55
C ILE A 145 25.54 1.19 14.22
N LYS A 146 26.34 0.59 15.11
CA LYS A 146 26.84 -0.79 14.92
C LYS A 146 25.71 -1.81 14.89
N PHE A 147 24.65 -1.61 15.67
CA PHE A 147 23.49 -2.49 15.64
C PHE A 147 22.72 -2.39 14.31
N ILE A 148 22.53 -1.16 13.79
CA ILE A 148 21.93 -0.97 12.46
C ILE A 148 22.79 -1.60 11.38
N GLU A 149 24.11 -1.41 11.41
CA GLU A 149 25.04 -2.06 10.48
C GLU A 149 24.93 -3.58 10.55
N TYR A 150 24.86 -4.16 11.75
CA TYR A 150 24.68 -5.61 11.92
C TYR A 150 23.36 -6.10 11.32
N LEU A 151 22.25 -5.39 11.57
CA LEU A 151 20.93 -5.75 11.03
C LEU A 151 20.89 -5.65 9.50
N THR A 152 21.69 -4.76 8.88
CA THR A 152 21.70 -4.59 7.43
C THR A 152 22.67 -5.50 6.69
N ARG A 153 23.36 -6.42 7.40
CA ARG A 153 24.16 -7.47 6.74
C ARG A 153 23.24 -8.49 6.06
N PRO A 154 23.56 -8.97 4.85
CA PRO A 154 22.62 -9.81 4.08
C PRO A 154 22.22 -11.11 4.78
N ASP A 155 23.14 -11.75 5.48
CA ASP A 155 22.90 -12.98 6.26
C ASP A 155 21.96 -12.72 7.45
N VAL A 156 22.18 -11.64 8.19
CA VAL A 156 21.33 -11.24 9.32
C VAL A 156 19.95 -10.81 8.82
N ALA A 157 19.90 -10.00 7.77
CA ALA A 157 18.66 -9.52 7.19
C ALA A 157 17.80 -10.66 6.63
N THR A 158 18.43 -11.64 5.98
CA THR A 158 17.74 -12.83 5.49
C THR A 158 17.02 -13.58 6.62
N LEU A 159 17.61 -13.66 7.81
CA LEU A 159 17.00 -14.37 8.94
C LEU A 159 15.72 -13.70 9.43
N TYR A 160 15.75 -12.38 9.64
CA TYR A 160 14.58 -11.70 10.21
C TYR A 160 13.52 -11.34 9.16
N LEU A 161 13.89 -11.22 7.88
CA LEU A 161 12.93 -10.97 6.79
C LEU A 161 12.31 -12.24 6.22
N ALA A 162 12.85 -13.44 6.49
CA ALA A 162 12.30 -14.69 5.97
C ALA A 162 10.79 -14.89 6.27
N PRO A 163 10.26 -14.55 7.46
CA PRO A 163 8.82 -14.66 7.74
C PRO A 163 7.95 -13.71 6.92
N GLU A 164 8.49 -12.56 6.51
CA GLU A 164 7.76 -11.53 5.74
C GLU A 164 7.66 -11.89 4.25
N GLN A 165 8.50 -12.81 3.77
CA GLN A 165 8.60 -13.18 2.35
C GLN A 165 8.64 -11.94 1.44
N PRO A 166 9.70 -11.11 1.54
CA PRO A 166 9.74 -9.82 0.86
C PRO A 166 9.77 -10.01 -0.65
N ILE A 167 8.80 -9.41 -1.34
CA ILE A 167 8.77 -9.29 -2.81
C ILE A 167 9.82 -8.29 -3.32
N ALA A 168 10.27 -7.38 -2.46
CA ALA A 168 11.33 -6.43 -2.74
C ALA A 168 12.12 -6.17 -1.45
N ALA A 169 13.45 -6.25 -1.54
CA ALA A 169 14.37 -6.03 -0.43
C ALA A 169 15.34 -4.90 -0.74
N SER A 170 15.42 -3.93 0.16
CA SER A 170 16.35 -2.79 0.04
C SER A 170 17.80 -3.14 0.38
N ILE A 171 18.04 -4.32 0.97
CA ILE A 171 19.37 -4.81 1.35
C ILE A 171 19.88 -5.76 0.26
N LYS A 172 20.99 -5.39 -0.39
CA LYS A 172 21.60 -6.18 -1.46
C LYS A 172 22.00 -7.57 -0.94
N GLY A 173 21.56 -8.63 -1.64
CA GLY A 173 21.90 -10.02 -1.32
C GLY A 173 20.90 -10.73 -0.41
N VAL A 174 19.83 -10.04 0.03
CA VAL A 174 18.68 -10.69 0.67
C VAL A 174 17.81 -11.36 -0.41
N PRO A 175 17.46 -12.65 -0.27
CA PRO A 175 16.55 -13.33 -1.18
C PRO A 175 15.18 -12.66 -1.23
N GLN A 176 14.60 -12.57 -2.43
CA GLN A 176 13.25 -12.08 -2.67
C GLN A 176 12.41 -13.24 -3.19
N VAL A 177 11.12 -13.23 -2.88
CA VAL A 177 10.18 -14.16 -3.51
C VAL A 177 9.84 -13.62 -4.91
N ASP A 178 10.01 -14.46 -5.92
CA ASP A 178 9.48 -14.16 -7.26
C ASP A 178 7.95 -14.16 -7.17
N ASP A 179 7.31 -13.13 -7.73
CA ASP A 179 5.87 -13.04 -7.85
C ASP A 179 5.33 -14.32 -8.53
N ALA A 180 4.38 -15.00 -7.88
CA ALA A 180 3.62 -16.11 -8.44
C ALA A 180 2.37 -15.62 -9.17
#